data_AF-A0A6P4JDK3-F1
#
_entry.id   AF-A0A6P4JDK3-F1
#
_cell.length_a   1.000
_cell.length_b   1.000
_cell.length_c   1.000
_cell.angle_alpha   90.00
_cell.angle_beta   90.00
_cell.angle_gamma   90.00
#
_symmetry.space_group_name_H-M   'P 1'
#
loop_
_entity.id
_entity.type
_entity.pdbx_description
1 polymer ?
#
loop_
_entity_poly.entity_id
_entity_poly.type
_entity_poly.pdbx_seq_one_letter_code
_entity_poly.pdbx_strand_id
1 'polypeptide(L)'
;MKSPFLIAVLYFSVSLAYVHSPVYNTICKRTGGSITCYQNNTWGFNERNHTCYPVPMNKEPCGFFDGVKGCEDFCLKSFEYIRRPKGV
;
A
#
# COMPACT_ATOMS: atom_id res chain seq x y z
N MET A 1 -15.50 11.52 -44.42
CA MET A 1 -15.92 10.60 -43.34
C MET A 1 -14.74 10.43 -42.39
N LYS A 2 -14.74 11.14 -41.25
CA LYS A 2 -13.63 11.11 -40.28
C LYS A 2 -13.84 9.93 -39.34
N SER A 3 -12.96 8.93 -39.45
CA SER A 3 -13.06 7.66 -38.73
C SER A 3 -12.97 7.88 -37.22
N PRO A 4 -13.99 7.54 -36.42
CA PRO A 4 -13.98 7.71 -34.96
C PRO A 4 -13.07 6.71 -34.24
N PHE A 5 -12.46 5.76 -34.97
CA PHE A 5 -11.62 4.72 -34.41
C PHE A 5 -10.37 5.23 -33.67
N LEU A 6 -9.79 6.35 -34.11
CA LEU A 6 -8.55 6.86 -33.50
C LEU A 6 -8.76 7.45 -32.10
N ILE A 7 -9.95 7.99 -31.81
CA ILE A 7 -10.26 8.58 -30.50
C ILE A 7 -10.45 7.46 -29.46
N ALA A 8 -11.11 6.36 -29.83
CA ALA A 8 -11.35 5.23 -28.92
C ALA A 8 -10.05 4.56 -28.45
N VAL A 9 -9.03 4.43 -29.33
CA VAL A 9 -7.74 3.81 -28.98
C VAL A 9 -6.95 4.68 -27.99
N LEU A 10 -7.01 6.00 -28.12
CA LEU A 10 -6.37 6.92 -27.18
C LEU A 10 -7.02 6.89 -25.79
N TYR A 11 -8.35 6.78 -25.69
CA TYR A 11 -9.04 6.66 -24.40
C TYR A 11 -8.82 5.30 -23.70
N PHE A 12 -8.70 4.21 -24.47
CA PHE A 12 -8.43 2.88 -23.91
C PHE A 12 -7.01 2.76 -23.32
N SER A 13 -6.06 3.55 -23.84
CA SER A 13 -4.67 3.52 -23.40
C SER A 13 -4.42 4.19 -22.04
N VAL A 14 -5.31 5.11 -21.62
CA VAL A 14 -5.18 5.85 -20.36
C VAL A 14 -5.71 5.06 -19.16
N SER A 15 -6.48 3.99 -19.39
CA SER A 15 -7.22 3.30 -18.32
C SER A 15 -6.48 2.14 -17.65
N LEU A 16 -5.28 1.75 -18.13
CA LEU A 16 -4.61 0.51 -17.70
C LEU A 16 -3.21 0.68 -17.13
N ALA A 17 -2.87 1.87 -16.64
CA ALA A 17 -1.61 2.11 -15.94
C ALA A 17 -1.83 2.90 -14.66
N TYR A 18 -2.75 2.44 -13.79
CA TYR A 18 -2.73 2.86 -12.39
C TYR A 18 -1.58 2.11 -11.71
N VAL A 19 -0.37 2.54 -12.04
CA VAL A 19 0.88 2.04 -11.47
C VAL A 19 0.77 2.28 -9.97
N HIS A 20 0.68 1.19 -9.21
CA HIS A 20 0.79 1.21 -7.76
C HIS A 20 2.01 2.08 -7.43
N SER A 21 1.81 3.24 -6.78
CA SER A 21 2.94 4.13 -6.52
C SER A 21 3.99 3.31 -5.76
N PRO A 22 5.25 3.25 -6.24
CA PRO A 22 6.28 2.38 -5.65
C PRO A 22 6.49 2.65 -4.16
N VAL A 23 6.04 3.81 -3.69
CA VAL A 23 5.95 4.22 -2.29
C VAL A 23 5.13 3.25 -1.43
N TYR A 24 3.98 2.74 -1.89
CA TYR A 24 3.14 1.82 -1.12
C TYR A 24 3.84 0.50 -0.84
N ASN A 25 4.38 -0.09 -1.90
CA ASN A 25 5.17 -1.31 -1.83
C ASN A 25 6.40 -1.08 -0.94
N THR A 26 6.98 0.11 -0.96
CA THR A 26 8.12 0.45 -0.13
C THR A 26 7.73 0.58 1.34
N ILE A 27 6.66 1.28 1.69
CA ILE A 27 6.26 1.54 3.09
C ILE A 27 5.71 0.28 3.77
N CYS A 28 4.79 -0.44 3.11
CA CYS A 28 4.21 -1.65 3.69
C CYS A 28 5.23 -2.81 3.77
N LYS A 29 6.25 -2.82 2.91
CA LYS A 29 7.35 -3.81 2.97
C LYS A 29 8.52 -3.38 3.84
N ARG A 30 8.74 -2.07 4.04
CA ARG A 30 9.79 -1.53 4.91
C ARG A 30 9.27 -1.19 6.29
N THR A 31 8.69 -2.19 6.95
CA THR A 31 8.91 -2.33 8.40
C THR A 31 10.24 -3.04 8.63
N GLY A 32 11.29 -2.48 8.02
CA GLY A 32 12.62 -3.07 7.95
C GLY A 32 13.67 -1.98 7.99
N GLY A 33 14.72 -2.23 8.75
CA GLY A 33 15.80 -1.29 9.06
C GLY A 33 16.32 -1.53 10.47
N SER A 34 17.26 -0.71 10.91
CA SER A 34 17.84 -0.80 12.25
C SER A 34 17.46 0.37 13.14
N ILE A 35 16.22 0.85 12.98
CA ILE A 35 15.69 1.98 13.75
C ILE A 35 14.99 1.41 14.98
N THR A 36 15.48 1.78 16.15
CA THR A 36 14.85 1.47 17.43
C THR A 36 13.61 2.35 17.65
N CYS A 37 12.53 1.79 18.18
CA CYS A 37 11.37 2.59 18.60
C CYS A 37 11.66 3.38 19.88
N TYR A 38 11.65 4.71 19.78
CA TYR A 38 11.75 5.61 20.95
C TYR A 38 10.38 5.99 21.52
N GLN A 39 9.30 5.64 20.83
CA GLN A 39 7.94 5.91 21.24
C GLN A 39 7.16 4.60 21.33
N ASN A 40 6.18 4.56 22.23
CA ASN A 40 5.17 3.51 22.22
C ASN A 40 4.15 3.75 21.12
N ASN A 41 3.32 2.74 20.87
CA ASN A 41 2.19 2.80 19.95
C ASN A 41 2.57 2.93 18.47
N THR A 42 3.75 2.42 18.09
CA THR A 42 4.11 2.27 16.69
C THR A 42 3.60 0.93 16.15
N TRP A 43 3.37 0.86 14.85
CA TRP A 43 2.73 -0.26 14.18
C TRP A 43 3.50 -0.64 12.92
N GLY A 44 3.68 -1.94 12.73
CA GLY A 44 4.24 -2.53 11.54
C GLY A 44 3.22 -3.33 10.75
N PHE A 45 3.55 -3.65 9.50
CA PHE A 45 2.73 -4.44 8.61
C PHE A 45 3.44 -5.74 8.27
N ASN A 46 2.78 -6.88 8.50
CA ASN A 46 3.28 -8.18 8.13
C ASN A 46 2.62 -8.62 6.83
N GLU A 47 3.42 -8.62 5.75
CA GLU A 47 2.94 -8.97 4.41
C GLU A 47 2.52 -10.45 4.29
N ARG A 48 3.11 -11.37 5.07
CA ARG A 48 2.82 -12.81 4.93
C ARG A 48 1.40 -13.15 5.33
N ASN A 49 0.94 -12.57 6.43
CA ASN A 49 -0.40 -12.82 6.97
C ASN A 49 -1.35 -11.64 6.72
N HIS A 50 -0.86 -10.56 6.10
CA HIS A 50 -1.60 -9.32 5.87
C HIS A 50 -2.21 -8.77 7.17
N THR A 51 -1.37 -8.51 8.17
CA THR A 51 -1.82 -7.95 9.47
C THR A 51 -0.99 -6.76 9.91
N CYS A 52 -1.64 -5.83 10.58
CA CYS A 52 -0.97 -4.76 11.33
C CYS A 52 -0.66 -5.25 12.75
N TYR A 53 0.56 -5.06 13.22
CA TYR A 53 1.01 -5.49 14.53
C TYR A 53 1.68 -4.35 15.30
N PRO A 54 1.51 -4.28 16.63
CA PRO A 54 2.17 -3.26 17.44
C PRO A 54 3.67 -3.57 17.57
N VAL A 55 4.51 -2.54 17.49
CA VAL A 55 5.93 -2.63 17.78
C VAL A 55 6.20 -1.90 19.11
N PRO A 56 6.63 -2.62 20.16
CA PRO A 56 6.93 -2.00 21.45
C PRO A 56 8.10 -1.01 21.37
N MET A 57 8.14 -0.04 22.27
CA MET A 57 9.31 0.80 22.50
C MET A 57 10.55 -0.08 22.77
N ASN A 58 11.73 0.39 22.32
CA ASN A 58 13.02 -0.28 22.38
C ASN A 58 13.12 -1.60 21.56
N LYS A 59 12.15 -1.86 20.67
CA LYS A 59 12.25 -2.92 19.67
C LYS A 59 12.70 -2.37 18.32
N GLU A 60 13.27 -3.27 17.53
CA GLU A 60 13.79 -3.03 16.19
C GLU A 60 13.38 -4.20 15.28
N PRO A 61 12.99 -3.95 14.02
CA PRO A 61 12.78 -2.63 13.40
C PRO A 61 11.57 -1.91 13.98
N CYS A 62 11.64 -0.58 14.08
CA CYS A 62 10.51 0.20 14.54
C CYS A 62 9.33 0.15 13.55
N GLY A 63 8.11 0.18 14.09
CA GLY A 63 6.91 0.34 13.29
C GLY A 63 6.93 1.68 12.55
N PHE A 64 6.52 1.68 11.28
CA PHE A 64 6.48 2.89 10.46
C PHE A 64 5.26 3.79 10.77
N PHE A 65 4.19 3.19 11.30
CA PHE A 65 2.93 3.88 11.53
C PHE A 65 2.76 4.24 13.00
N ASP A 66 2.26 5.44 13.30
CA ASP A 66 1.99 5.89 14.67
C ASP A 66 0.62 5.41 15.21
N GLY A 67 0.00 4.43 14.55
CA GLY A 67 -1.29 3.88 14.96
C GLY A 67 -1.82 2.79 14.03
N VAL A 68 -2.65 1.90 14.58
CA VAL A 68 -3.25 0.77 13.86
C VAL A 68 -4.04 1.21 12.63
N LYS A 69 -4.89 2.24 12.76
CA LYS A 69 -5.70 2.75 11.64
C LYS A 69 -4.85 3.20 10.46
N GLY A 70 -3.73 3.87 10.71
CA GLY A 70 -2.82 4.30 9.65
C GLY A 70 -2.23 3.13 8.88
N CYS A 71 -1.85 2.06 9.60
CA CYS A 71 -1.38 0.83 9.00
C CYS A 71 -2.49 0.13 8.18
N GLU A 72 -3.70 0.00 8.73
CA GLU A 72 -4.80 -0.69 8.06
C GLU A 72 -5.30 0.06 6.83
N ASP A 73 -5.48 1.37 6.93
CA ASP A 73 -5.95 2.20 5.82
C ASP A 73 -4.95 2.22 4.68
N PHE A 74 -3.65 2.21 4.99
CA PHE A 74 -2.60 2.26 3.98
C PHE A 74 -2.23 0.89 3.42
N CYS A 75 -2.15 -0.15 4.26
CA CYS A 75 -1.63 -1.48 3.91
C CYS A 75 -2.68 -2.60 3.87
N LEU A 76 -3.92 -2.43 4.32
CA LEU A 76 -4.97 -3.45 4.14
C LEU A 76 -5.97 -3.05 3.07
N LYS A 77 -6.47 -1.81 3.12
CA LYS A 77 -7.43 -1.32 2.11
C LYS A 77 -6.80 -1.24 0.72
N SER A 78 -5.50 -0.99 0.62
CA SER A 78 -4.76 -1.06 -0.64
C SER A 78 -4.75 -2.48 -1.23
N PHE A 79 -4.63 -3.52 -0.41
CA PHE A 79 -4.74 -4.91 -0.87
C PHE A 79 -6.16 -5.33 -1.21
N GLU A 80 -7.18 -4.89 -0.46
CA GLU A 80 -8.57 -5.14 -0.83
C GLU A 80 -8.93 -4.50 -2.17
N TYR A 81 -8.45 -3.28 -2.43
CA TYR A 81 -8.58 -2.64 -3.74
C TYR A 81 -7.91 -3.45 -4.85
N ILE A 82 -6.75 -4.05 -4.60
CA ILE A 82 -6.04 -4.93 -5.55
C ILE A 82 -6.82 -6.25 -5.78
N ARG A 83 -7.41 -6.83 -4.73
CA ARG A 83 -8.13 -8.11 -4.82
C ARG A 83 -9.56 -7.98 -5.34
N ARG A 84 -10.16 -6.79 -5.37
CA ARG A 84 -11.50 -6.65 -5.95
C ARG A 84 -11.46 -7.01 -7.44
N PRO A 85 -12.30 -7.95 -7.89
CA PRO A 85 -12.53 -8.11 -9.32
C PRO A 85 -13.03 -6.76 -9.84
N LYS A 86 -12.27 -6.15 -10.75
CA LYS A 86 -12.74 -4.97 -11.48
C LYS A 86 -13.94 -5.45 -12.30
N GLY A 87 -15.12 -4.91 -11.97
CA GLY A 87 -16.39 -5.32 -12.52
C GLY A 87 -16.35 -5.49 -14.04
N VAL A 88 -16.96 -6.59 -14.47
CA VAL A 88 -17.30 -6.94 -15.85
C VAL A 88 -18.13 -5.84 -16.49
#